data_AF-A0A150WHH7-F1
#
_entry.id   AF-A0A150WHH7-F1
#
_cell.length_a   1.000
_cell.length_b   1.000
_cell.length_c   1.000
_cell.angle_alpha   90.00
_cell.angle_beta   90.00
_cell.angle_gamma   90.00
#
_symmetry.space_group_name_H-M   'P 1'
#
loop_
_entity.id
_entity.type
_entity.pdbx_description
1 polymer ?
#
loop_
_entity_poly.entity_id
_entity_poly.type
_entity_poly.pdbx_seq_one_letter_code
_entity_poly.pdbx_strand_id
1 'polypeptide(L)'
;MKSLILVFGSLFGSIATAQVSHPGDVIVRHSSNWQSQIPVAAKSLADCRANIKNIICWVDPGAPDEDQSQAPDQRACLAGGEKFASHFEGHFDRSPEYIQNMYCHLDKIWVEKDFIATAYASPVIDAQGNVTGGGVGIRQEVLDSPMTFDAWLSWKEETSFGGPLKTTDPGLNLINYKSNRNTKEFFFDYVMNHEFGHLFDFSNNLNKLKCEIVKDENGNPRYECQMLPGGWGDLAWIGPFQPKPENHYAFRDKLCFYFCGGNHIAPENADDLFSGLLKTGFHSTYASSHPMEDWAEAFALTIAHDTLGLNYGLAIDGWYFDLSQHFYSPLMADKKDYVRKFIAGPKKYPGQK
;
A
#
# COMPACT_ATOMS: atom_id res chain seq x y z
N MET A 1 -38.04 3.81 -15.80
CA MET A 1 -38.58 3.36 -14.50
C MET A 1 -38.54 1.84 -14.46
N LYS A 2 -37.52 1.26 -13.81
CA LYS A 2 -37.52 -0.15 -13.44
C LYS A 2 -37.12 -0.22 -11.98
N SER A 3 -38.08 -0.57 -11.15
CA SER A 3 -37.93 -0.87 -9.74
C SER A 3 -37.18 -2.19 -9.58
N LEU A 4 -36.25 -2.26 -8.62
CA LEU A 4 -35.70 -3.52 -8.15
C LEU A 4 -36.09 -3.70 -6.67
N ILE A 5 -36.66 -4.85 -6.40
CA ILE A 5 -37.23 -5.32 -5.14
C ILE A 5 -36.10 -5.88 -4.28
N LEU A 6 -35.95 -5.39 -3.04
CA LEU A 6 -35.09 -5.99 -2.03
C LEU A 6 -35.73 -7.28 -1.48
N VAL A 7 -34.99 -8.38 -1.53
CA VAL A 7 -35.30 -9.62 -0.81
C VAL A 7 -34.56 -9.60 0.52
N PHE A 8 -35.29 -9.75 1.62
CA PHE A 8 -34.75 -9.95 2.96
C PHE A 8 -34.26 -11.40 3.12
N GLY A 9 -33.03 -11.57 3.59
CA GLY A 9 -32.43 -12.84 4.00
C GLY A 9 -31.55 -12.63 5.24
N SER A 10 -31.74 -13.50 6.21
CA SER A 10 -31.47 -13.34 7.65
C SER A 10 -30.05 -13.71 8.11
N LEU A 11 -29.60 -13.05 9.20
CA LEU A 11 -28.72 -13.60 10.25
C LEU A 11 -27.30 -14.08 9.84
N PHE A 12 -26.52 -13.24 9.17
CA PHE A 12 -25.06 -13.20 9.30
C PHE A 12 -24.62 -11.73 9.16
N GLY A 13 -23.58 -11.32 9.88
CA GLY A 13 -23.19 -9.92 10.07
C GLY A 13 -23.17 -9.11 8.77
N SER A 14 -24.11 -8.17 8.66
CA SER A 14 -24.21 -7.27 7.51
C SER A 14 -22.95 -6.40 7.43
N ILE A 15 -22.16 -6.60 6.38
CA ILE A 15 -21.24 -5.58 5.89
C ILE A 15 -22.12 -4.43 5.44
N ALA A 16 -22.24 -3.39 6.27
CA ALA A 16 -22.90 -2.17 5.87
C ALA A 16 -22.12 -1.58 4.69
N THR A 17 -22.64 -1.66 3.47
CA THR A 17 -22.09 -0.96 2.31
C THR A 17 -22.32 0.53 2.51
N ALA A 18 -21.32 1.22 3.02
CA ALA A 18 -21.29 2.68 2.98
C ALA A 18 -21.04 3.08 1.52
N GLN A 19 -21.79 4.06 1.02
CA GLN A 19 -21.52 4.71 -0.25
C GLN A 19 -20.07 5.21 -0.23
N VAL A 20 -19.20 4.51 -0.95
CA VAL A 20 -17.80 4.87 -1.10
C VAL A 20 -17.76 6.08 -2.03
N SER A 21 -17.39 7.26 -1.51
CA SER A 21 -17.29 8.47 -2.32
C SER A 21 -16.13 8.43 -3.32
N HIS A 22 -15.20 7.46 -3.20
CA HIS A 22 -14.14 7.18 -4.17
C HIS A 22 -13.96 5.67 -4.39
N PRO A 23 -14.32 5.11 -5.57
CA PRO A 23 -14.26 3.68 -5.84
C PRO A 23 -12.85 3.07 -5.96
N GLY A 24 -11.82 3.74 -5.43
CA GLY A 24 -10.41 3.30 -5.50
C GLY A 24 -9.74 3.05 -4.15
N ASP A 25 -10.31 3.52 -3.04
CA ASP A 25 -9.77 3.23 -1.71
C ASP A 25 -10.53 2.04 -1.13
N VAL A 26 -9.96 0.84 -1.28
CA VAL A 26 -10.44 -0.32 -0.52
C VAL A 26 -10.10 -0.05 0.95
N ILE A 27 -11.02 0.63 1.64
CA ILE A 27 -10.96 0.76 3.10
C ILE A 27 -11.21 -0.65 3.65
N VAL A 28 -10.13 -1.40 3.85
CA VAL A 28 -10.19 -2.66 4.60
C VAL A 28 -10.67 -2.29 6.01
N ARG A 29 -11.92 -2.65 6.33
CA ARG A 29 -12.47 -2.39 7.65
C ARG A 29 -11.66 -3.15 8.69
N HIS A 30 -10.95 -2.40 9.54
CA HIS A 30 -10.33 -2.94 10.74
C HIS A 30 -11.43 -3.35 11.73
N SER A 31 -11.83 -4.62 11.72
CA SER A 31 -12.44 -5.23 12.89
C SER A 31 -11.39 -5.25 14.01
N SER A 32 -11.72 -4.74 15.19
CA SER A 32 -10.86 -4.83 16.37
C SER A 32 -10.55 -6.28 16.81
N ASN A 33 -11.17 -7.28 16.16
CA ASN A 33 -11.16 -8.69 16.55
C ASN A 33 -10.37 -9.59 15.59
N TRP A 34 -9.47 -9.05 14.75
CA TRP A 34 -8.57 -9.85 13.89
C TRP A 34 -7.46 -10.59 14.67
N GLN A 35 -7.78 -11.15 15.84
CA GLN A 35 -6.89 -12.05 16.56
C GLN A 35 -6.96 -13.43 15.92
N SER A 36 -5.88 -13.86 15.24
CA SER A 36 -5.73 -15.23 14.74
C SER A 36 -5.98 -16.23 15.86
N GLN A 37 -6.75 -17.29 15.59
CA GLN A 37 -6.97 -18.37 16.55
C GLN A 37 -5.98 -19.54 16.42
N ILE A 38 -5.14 -19.57 15.37
CA ILE A 38 -4.38 -20.77 15.00
C ILE A 38 -2.90 -20.61 15.42
N PRO A 39 -2.38 -21.44 16.34
CA PRO A 39 -0.95 -21.53 16.58
C PRO A 39 -0.27 -22.12 15.34
N VAL A 40 0.52 -21.33 14.62
CA VAL A 40 1.36 -21.81 13.53
C VAL A 40 2.72 -22.18 14.11
N ALA A 41 3.15 -23.43 13.94
CA ALA A 41 4.52 -23.82 14.30
C ALA A 41 5.52 -22.97 13.51
N ALA A 42 6.57 -22.48 14.17
CA ALA A 42 7.60 -21.68 13.51
C ALA A 42 8.25 -22.50 12.38
N LYS A 43 8.10 -22.02 11.14
CA LYS A 43 8.80 -22.57 9.97
C LYS A 43 10.24 -22.07 9.98
N SER A 44 11.19 -22.89 9.53
CA SER A 44 12.56 -22.40 9.31
C SER A 44 12.59 -21.47 8.09
N LEU A 45 13.52 -20.51 8.03
CA LEU A 45 13.68 -19.64 6.87
C LEU A 45 13.93 -20.42 5.57
N ALA A 46 14.63 -21.56 5.65
CA ALA A 46 14.83 -22.45 4.51
C ALA A 46 13.50 -23.04 4.00
N ASP A 47 12.61 -23.46 4.91
CA ASP A 47 11.28 -23.96 4.55
C ASP A 47 10.42 -22.86 3.95
N CYS A 48 10.45 -21.65 4.53
CA CYS A 48 9.71 -20.50 4.02
C CYS A 48 10.17 -20.15 2.60
N ARG A 49 11.49 -20.07 2.39
CA ARG A 49 12.08 -19.84 1.08
C ARG A 49 11.66 -20.90 0.06
N ALA A 50 11.73 -22.18 0.43
CA ALA A 50 11.35 -23.28 -0.46
C ALA A 50 9.84 -23.30 -0.79
N ASN A 51 9.01 -22.71 0.07
CA ASN A 51 7.57 -22.64 -0.10
C ASN A 51 7.11 -21.49 -1.01
N ILE A 52 7.95 -20.47 -1.29
CA ILE A 52 7.57 -19.29 -2.09
C ILE A 52 6.92 -19.69 -3.42
N LYS A 53 7.53 -20.63 -4.16
CA LYS A 53 6.98 -21.10 -5.45
C LYS A 53 5.58 -21.74 -5.35
N ASN A 54 5.21 -22.28 -4.17
CA ASN A 54 3.96 -22.99 -3.98
C ASN A 54 2.79 -22.06 -3.63
N ILE A 55 3.08 -20.85 -3.15
CA ILE A 55 2.07 -19.86 -2.78
C ILE A 55 1.80 -18.85 -3.90
N ILE A 56 2.52 -18.93 -5.02
CA ILE A 56 2.30 -18.08 -6.18
C ILE A 56 1.09 -18.59 -6.97
N CYS A 57 0.15 -17.68 -7.19
CA CYS A 57 -1.09 -17.89 -7.88
C CYS A 57 -1.19 -16.90 -9.04
N TRP A 58 -0.92 -17.36 -10.26
CA TRP A 58 -1.15 -16.53 -11.44
C TRP A 58 -2.65 -16.49 -11.72
N VAL A 59 -3.23 -15.30 -11.91
CA VAL A 59 -4.69 -15.13 -11.98
C VAL A 59 -5.08 -14.25 -13.16
N ASP A 60 -6.25 -14.55 -13.73
CA ASP A 60 -6.91 -13.67 -14.68
C ASP A 60 -7.40 -12.40 -13.95
N PRO A 61 -7.58 -11.28 -14.69
CA PRO A 61 -8.16 -10.07 -14.12
C PRO A 61 -9.51 -10.40 -13.49
N GLY A 62 -9.82 -9.81 -12.34
CA GLY A 62 -11.17 -9.89 -11.79
C GLY A 62 -12.19 -9.45 -12.84
N ALA A 63 -13.36 -10.09 -12.89
CA ALA A 63 -14.37 -9.71 -13.86
C ALA A 63 -14.71 -8.22 -13.68
N PRO A 64 -14.96 -7.45 -14.74
CA PRO A 64 -15.31 -6.03 -14.63
C PRO A 64 -16.60 -5.78 -13.81
N ASP A 65 -17.45 -6.80 -13.70
CA ASP A 65 -18.68 -6.81 -12.90
C ASP A 65 -18.54 -7.62 -11.59
N GLU A 66 -17.39 -8.27 -11.37
CA GLU A 66 -17.08 -8.79 -10.04
C GLU A 66 -16.96 -7.59 -9.14
N ASP A 67 -17.87 -7.52 -8.16
CA ASP A 67 -17.69 -6.66 -7.02
C ASP A 67 -16.25 -6.92 -6.53
N GLN A 68 -15.40 -5.89 -6.58
CA GLN A 68 -14.01 -6.00 -6.11
C GLN A 68 -13.95 -6.39 -4.62
N SER A 69 -15.11 -6.45 -3.94
CA SER A 69 -15.29 -7.09 -2.64
C SER A 69 -15.19 -8.63 -2.64
N GLN A 70 -15.30 -9.32 -3.79
CA GLN A 70 -14.96 -10.73 -3.88
C GLN A 70 -13.45 -10.85 -3.69
N ALA A 71 -13.07 -11.32 -2.50
CA ALA A 71 -11.70 -11.35 -2.08
C ALA A 71 -10.86 -12.17 -3.09
N PRO A 72 -9.64 -11.69 -3.44
CA PRO A 72 -8.74 -12.39 -4.35
C PRO A 72 -8.45 -13.85 -4.01
N ASP A 73 -8.70 -14.25 -2.76
CA ASP A 73 -8.57 -15.61 -2.24
C ASP A 73 -9.47 -16.63 -2.97
N GLN A 74 -10.62 -16.22 -3.49
CA GLN A 74 -11.57 -17.10 -4.19
C GLN A 74 -11.17 -17.42 -5.64
N ARG A 75 -10.26 -16.64 -6.24
CA ARG A 75 -9.83 -16.87 -7.63
C ARG A 75 -8.94 -18.10 -7.74
N ALA A 76 -9.26 -18.95 -8.72
CA ALA A 76 -8.50 -20.15 -9.04
C ALA A 76 -7.15 -19.79 -9.66
N CYS A 77 -6.09 -20.49 -9.25
CA CYS A 77 -4.76 -20.28 -9.81
C CYS A 77 -4.67 -20.91 -11.20
N LEU A 78 -4.14 -20.14 -12.14
CA LEU A 78 -3.75 -20.60 -13.47
C LEU A 78 -2.44 -21.41 -13.37
N ALA A 79 -2.29 -22.37 -14.27
CA ALA A 79 -1.04 -23.12 -14.41
C ALA A 79 0.11 -22.22 -14.90
N GLY A 80 1.34 -22.49 -14.47
CA GLY A 80 2.54 -21.77 -14.92
C GLY A 80 2.90 -20.55 -14.06
N GLY A 81 2.26 -20.35 -12.90
CA GLY A 81 2.60 -19.27 -11.98
C GLY A 81 3.99 -19.40 -11.35
N GLU A 82 4.51 -20.62 -11.25
CA GLU A 82 5.83 -20.93 -10.69
C GLU A 82 6.98 -20.25 -11.44
N LYS A 83 6.78 -19.86 -12.71
CA LYS A 83 7.78 -19.11 -13.50
C LYS A 83 8.15 -17.76 -12.87
N PHE A 84 7.27 -17.19 -12.04
CA PHE A 84 7.49 -15.92 -11.36
C PHE A 84 8.27 -16.07 -10.04
N ALA A 85 8.51 -17.30 -9.57
CA ALA A 85 9.11 -17.56 -8.26
C ALA A 85 10.45 -16.88 -8.05
N SER A 86 11.30 -16.81 -9.08
CA SER A 86 12.63 -16.22 -8.98
C SER A 86 12.64 -14.76 -8.54
N HIS A 87 11.58 -13.98 -8.83
CA HIS A 87 11.50 -12.58 -8.37
C HIS A 87 11.35 -12.53 -6.84
N PHE A 88 10.36 -13.25 -6.31
CA PHE A 88 10.06 -13.30 -4.88
C PHE A 88 11.17 -13.98 -4.07
N GLU A 89 11.73 -15.07 -4.60
CA GLU A 89 12.89 -15.73 -4.01
C GLU A 89 14.12 -14.81 -3.99
N GLY A 90 14.35 -14.03 -5.05
CA GLY A 90 15.42 -13.04 -5.10
C GLY A 90 15.25 -11.94 -4.05
N HIS A 91 14.03 -11.42 -3.88
CA HIS A 91 13.74 -10.46 -2.82
C HIS A 91 13.91 -11.08 -1.43
N PHE A 92 13.45 -12.31 -1.21
CA PHE A 92 13.69 -13.04 0.04
C PHE A 92 15.19 -13.10 0.36
N ASP A 93 16.02 -13.47 -0.61
CA ASP A 93 17.47 -13.63 -0.42
C ASP A 93 18.21 -12.34 -0.08
N ARG A 94 17.74 -11.20 -0.62
CA ARG A 94 18.36 -9.89 -0.39
C ARG A 94 17.84 -9.17 0.85
N SER A 95 16.71 -9.62 1.37
CA SER A 95 16.00 -8.92 2.42
C SER A 95 16.44 -9.33 3.83
N PRO A 96 16.34 -8.44 4.83
CA PRO A 96 16.67 -8.76 6.21
C PRO A 96 15.71 -9.81 6.79
N GLU A 97 16.12 -10.47 7.88
CA GLU A 97 15.42 -11.61 8.47
C GLU A 97 13.94 -11.32 8.80
N TYR A 98 13.57 -10.10 9.22
CA TYR A 98 12.17 -9.80 9.51
C TYR A 98 11.28 -9.70 8.25
N ILE A 99 11.86 -9.36 7.10
CA ILE A 99 11.17 -9.42 5.81
C ILE A 99 11.12 -10.86 5.31
N GLN A 100 12.20 -11.64 5.50
CA GLN A 100 12.21 -13.07 5.20
C GLN A 100 11.14 -13.83 6.00
N ASN A 101 10.99 -13.50 7.28
CA ASN A 101 9.94 -14.06 8.12
C ASN A 101 8.52 -13.71 7.63
N MET A 102 8.30 -12.56 7.00
CA MET A 102 6.99 -12.24 6.42
C MET A 102 6.57 -13.30 5.38
N TYR A 103 7.49 -13.81 4.57
CA TYR A 103 7.20 -14.90 3.62
C TYR A 103 6.76 -16.21 4.30
N CYS A 104 7.16 -16.46 5.54
CA CYS A 104 6.69 -17.61 6.31
C CYS A 104 5.18 -17.55 6.61
N HIS A 105 4.65 -16.32 6.62
CA HIS A 105 3.28 -15.93 6.97
C HIS A 105 2.46 -15.49 5.75
N LEU A 106 2.99 -15.63 4.54
CA LEU A 106 2.21 -15.49 3.31
C LEU A 106 1.54 -16.82 2.96
N ASP A 107 0.24 -16.77 2.75
CA ASP A 107 -0.54 -17.91 2.25
C ASP A 107 -0.67 -17.84 0.72
N LYS A 108 -0.65 -16.63 0.15
CA LYS A 108 -0.85 -16.44 -1.30
C LYS A 108 -0.10 -15.22 -1.83
N ILE A 109 0.45 -15.37 -3.02
CA ILE A 109 1.03 -14.29 -3.82
C ILE A 109 0.28 -14.30 -5.15
N TRP A 110 -0.56 -13.31 -5.41
CA TRP A 110 -1.28 -13.19 -6.68
C TRP A 110 -0.41 -12.47 -7.70
N VAL A 111 -0.22 -13.09 -8.86
CA VAL A 111 0.34 -12.39 -10.03
C VAL A 111 -0.82 -12.05 -10.94
N GLU A 112 -1.17 -10.77 -10.97
CA GLU A 112 -2.34 -10.25 -11.67
C GLU A 112 -2.01 -9.96 -13.13
N LYS A 113 -2.66 -10.65 -14.08
CA LYS A 113 -2.45 -10.36 -15.51
C LYS A 113 -2.73 -8.90 -15.89
N ASP A 114 -3.81 -8.35 -15.33
CA ASP A 114 -4.18 -6.94 -15.49
C ASP A 114 -4.70 -6.45 -14.15
N PHE A 115 -4.04 -5.43 -13.60
CA PHE A 115 -4.40 -4.81 -12.34
C PHE A 115 -4.12 -3.32 -12.42
N ILE A 116 -5.06 -2.53 -11.90
CA ILE A 116 -5.02 -1.08 -12.07
C ILE A 116 -3.90 -0.43 -11.25
N ALA A 117 -3.56 -1.02 -10.11
CA ALA A 117 -2.46 -0.56 -9.27
C ALA A 117 -1.17 -1.37 -9.50
N THR A 118 -0.09 -0.94 -8.85
CA THR A 118 1.20 -1.65 -8.92
C THR A 118 1.13 -2.99 -8.19
N ALA A 119 0.63 -2.96 -6.96
CA ALA A 119 0.48 -4.09 -6.07
C ALA A 119 -0.58 -3.76 -5.00
N TYR A 120 -0.92 -4.77 -4.19
CA TYR A 120 -1.78 -4.61 -3.01
C TYR A 120 -1.42 -5.68 -1.96
N ALA A 121 -1.78 -5.41 -0.71
CA ALA A 121 -1.71 -6.37 0.39
C ALA A 121 -3.08 -6.60 1.01
N SER A 122 -3.34 -7.82 1.48
CA SER A 122 -4.58 -8.17 2.15
C SER A 122 -4.34 -9.27 3.20
N PRO A 123 -5.09 -9.30 4.32
CA PRO A 123 -5.23 -10.54 5.08
C PRO A 123 -5.85 -11.63 4.20
N VAL A 124 -5.41 -12.88 4.40
CA VAL A 124 -6.08 -14.07 3.87
C VAL A 124 -6.98 -14.62 4.97
N ILE A 125 -8.25 -14.81 4.64
CA ILE A 125 -9.30 -15.11 5.61
C ILE A 125 -9.93 -16.46 5.29
N ASP A 126 -10.09 -17.32 6.28
CA ASP A 126 -10.78 -18.61 6.11
C ASP A 126 -12.31 -18.44 6.01
N ALA A 127 -13.01 -19.54 5.71
CA ALA A 127 -14.47 -19.55 5.65
C ALA A 127 -15.17 -19.22 6.98
N GLN A 128 -14.43 -19.18 8.10
CA GLN A 128 -14.92 -18.83 9.43
C GLN A 128 -14.63 -17.36 9.78
N GLY A 129 -13.94 -16.61 8.91
CA GLY A 129 -13.59 -15.21 9.14
C GLY A 129 -12.28 -15.00 9.91
N ASN A 130 -11.47 -16.04 10.12
CA ASN A 130 -10.18 -15.91 10.80
C ASN A 130 -9.08 -15.56 9.80
N VAL A 131 -8.14 -14.68 10.20
CA VAL A 131 -6.91 -14.46 9.42
C VAL A 131 -6.00 -15.67 9.53
N THR A 132 -5.74 -16.35 8.42
CA THR A 132 -4.82 -17.49 8.36
C THR A 132 -3.40 -17.07 7.98
N GLY A 133 -3.27 -15.97 7.27
CA GLY A 133 -1.99 -15.44 6.79
C GLY A 133 -2.17 -14.11 6.08
N GLY A 134 -1.10 -13.68 5.41
CA GLY A 134 -1.08 -12.50 4.55
C GLY A 134 -1.11 -12.91 3.09
N GLY A 135 -1.54 -11.99 2.25
CA GLY A 135 -1.45 -12.12 0.81
C GLY A 135 -0.98 -10.83 0.18
N VAL A 136 -0.21 -10.96 -0.90
CA VAL A 136 0.22 -9.83 -1.73
C VAL A 136 -0.18 -10.10 -3.17
N GLY A 137 -0.83 -9.15 -3.82
CA GLY A 137 -1.02 -9.18 -5.25
C GLY A 137 -0.10 -8.19 -5.94
N ILE A 138 0.42 -8.57 -7.10
CA ILE A 138 1.29 -7.71 -7.91
C ILE A 138 0.91 -7.80 -9.38
N ARG A 139 0.88 -6.66 -10.06
CA ARG A 139 0.65 -6.60 -11.50
C ARG A 139 1.78 -7.36 -12.22
N GLN A 140 1.42 -8.28 -13.12
CA GLN A 140 2.37 -9.09 -13.89
C GLN A 140 3.38 -8.22 -14.65
N GLU A 141 2.94 -7.08 -15.17
CA GLU A 141 3.82 -6.12 -15.84
C GLU A 141 4.96 -5.62 -14.95
N VAL A 142 4.77 -5.54 -13.63
CA VAL A 142 5.84 -5.23 -12.67
C VAL A 142 6.87 -6.35 -12.59
N LEU A 143 6.55 -7.58 -12.98
CA LEU A 143 7.53 -8.68 -13.04
C LEU A 143 8.19 -8.76 -14.43
N ASP A 144 7.41 -8.61 -15.49
CA ASP A 144 7.84 -8.81 -16.88
C ASP A 144 8.57 -7.59 -17.48
N SER A 145 8.27 -6.38 -17.01
CA SER A 145 8.82 -5.14 -17.59
C SER A 145 10.28 -4.89 -17.15
N PRO A 146 11.16 -4.33 -18.01
CA PRO A 146 12.49 -3.86 -17.60
C PRO A 146 12.46 -2.55 -16.78
N MET A 147 11.27 -2.03 -16.43
CA MET A 147 11.08 -0.81 -15.66
C MET A 147 11.94 -0.78 -14.39
N THR A 148 12.66 0.32 -14.21
CA THR A 148 13.50 0.57 -13.04
C THR A 148 12.78 1.45 -12.01
N PHE A 149 13.37 1.62 -10.84
CA PHE A 149 12.77 2.37 -9.73
C PHE A 149 12.45 3.82 -10.09
N ASP A 150 13.39 4.54 -10.72
CA ASP A 150 13.19 5.94 -11.08
C ASP A 150 12.11 6.09 -12.16
N ALA A 151 12.08 5.17 -13.13
CA ALA A 151 11.08 5.17 -14.19
C ALA A 151 9.68 4.91 -13.64
N TRP A 152 9.55 3.95 -12.71
CA TRP A 152 8.28 3.65 -12.04
C TRP A 152 7.79 4.81 -11.18
N LEU A 153 8.65 5.39 -10.34
CA LEU A 153 8.25 6.52 -9.49
C LEU A 153 7.82 7.73 -10.32
N SER A 154 8.57 8.05 -11.38
CA SER A 154 8.22 9.13 -12.30
C SER A 154 6.86 8.90 -12.94
N TRP A 155 6.63 7.71 -13.50
CA TRP A 155 5.34 7.32 -14.07
C TRP A 155 4.19 7.42 -13.05
N LYS A 156 4.39 6.87 -11.84
CA LYS A 156 3.37 6.84 -10.78
C LYS A 156 2.99 8.24 -10.33
N GLU A 157 3.93 9.18 -10.22
CA GLU A 157 3.62 10.55 -9.84
C GLU A 157 2.88 11.30 -10.97
N GLU A 158 3.24 11.03 -12.23
CA GLU A 158 2.63 11.68 -13.40
C GLU A 158 1.14 11.38 -13.56
N THR A 159 0.62 10.28 -13.01
CA THR A 159 -0.82 10.00 -13.06
C THR A 159 -1.66 11.09 -12.38
N SER A 160 -1.11 11.75 -11.35
CA SER A 160 -1.75 12.88 -10.68
C SER A 160 -1.88 14.10 -11.62
N PHE A 161 -1.10 14.14 -12.70
CA PHE A 161 -1.03 15.22 -13.68
C PHE A 161 -1.64 14.85 -15.03
N GLY A 162 -2.38 13.75 -15.10
CA GLY A 162 -3.00 13.27 -16.34
C GLY A 162 -2.10 12.37 -17.18
N GLY A 163 -1.01 11.85 -16.58
CA GLY A 163 -0.17 10.82 -17.18
C GLY A 163 -0.92 9.51 -17.39
N PRO A 164 -0.36 8.59 -18.19
CA PRO A 164 -1.04 7.36 -18.57
C PRO A 164 -1.14 6.37 -17.40
N LEU A 165 -2.20 5.57 -17.38
CA LEU A 165 -2.41 4.50 -16.38
C LEU A 165 -1.66 3.20 -16.70
N LYS A 166 -1.07 3.09 -17.88
CA LYS A 166 -0.23 1.93 -18.25
C LYS A 166 1.22 2.35 -18.25
N THR A 167 2.04 1.53 -17.58
CA THR A 167 3.49 1.71 -17.49
C THR A 167 4.22 1.59 -18.85
N THR A 168 3.57 1.03 -19.87
CA THR A 168 4.08 0.96 -21.25
C THR A 168 3.83 2.21 -22.08
N ASP A 169 2.90 3.08 -21.67
CA ASP A 169 2.51 4.24 -22.45
C ASP A 169 3.52 5.39 -22.23
N PRO A 170 3.74 6.28 -23.22
CA PRO A 170 4.66 7.40 -23.06
C PRO A 170 4.21 8.34 -21.93
N GLY A 171 5.10 8.57 -20.96
CA GLY A 171 4.87 9.52 -19.86
C GLY A 171 4.83 10.97 -20.34
N LEU A 172 4.44 11.87 -19.43
CA LEU A 172 4.41 13.31 -19.67
C LEU A 172 5.82 13.91 -19.73
N ASN A 173 6.81 13.23 -19.13
CA ASN A 173 8.16 13.73 -18.88
C ASN A 173 8.19 15.00 -18.02
N LEU A 174 7.16 15.18 -17.19
CA LEU A 174 7.02 16.28 -16.24
C LEU A 174 7.88 16.04 -15.00
N ILE A 175 7.91 14.79 -14.53
CA ILE A 175 8.56 14.40 -13.28
C ILE A 175 9.66 13.43 -13.61
N ASN A 176 10.88 13.71 -13.13
CA ASN A 176 12.05 12.88 -13.41
C ASN A 176 12.76 12.54 -12.11
N TYR A 177 12.44 11.38 -11.54
CA TYR A 177 13.18 10.84 -10.42
C TYR A 177 14.60 10.45 -10.83
N LYS A 178 15.53 10.61 -9.89
CA LYS A 178 16.91 10.15 -10.02
C LYS A 178 17.35 9.55 -8.70
N SER A 179 17.86 8.33 -8.73
CA SER A 179 18.43 7.66 -7.57
C SER A 179 19.79 7.01 -7.85
N ASN A 180 20.54 6.77 -6.78
CA ASN A 180 21.74 5.92 -6.82
C ASN A 180 21.41 4.41 -6.84
N ARG A 181 20.11 4.04 -6.86
CA ARG A 181 19.61 2.66 -6.83
C ARG A 181 18.55 2.43 -7.91
N ASN A 182 18.89 2.76 -9.15
CA ASN A 182 17.94 2.68 -10.26
C ASN A 182 18.00 1.33 -11.00
N THR A 183 17.62 0.23 -10.34
CA THR A 183 17.56 -1.11 -10.98
C THR A 183 16.17 -1.71 -10.92
N LYS A 184 15.94 -2.76 -11.72
CA LYS A 184 14.69 -3.53 -11.70
C LYS A 184 14.47 -4.24 -10.36
N GLU A 185 15.54 -4.83 -9.83
CA GLU A 185 15.51 -5.55 -8.57
C GLU A 185 15.17 -4.62 -7.41
N PHE A 186 15.78 -3.43 -7.37
CA PHE A 186 15.48 -2.44 -6.33
C PHE A 186 14.04 -1.93 -6.41
N PHE A 187 13.51 -1.71 -7.62
CA PHE A 187 12.10 -1.39 -7.81
C PHE A 187 11.18 -2.47 -7.21
N PHE A 188 11.41 -3.73 -7.57
CA PHE A 188 10.64 -4.84 -7.04
C PHE A 188 10.77 -4.96 -5.51
N ASP A 189 11.98 -4.81 -4.98
CA ASP A 189 12.23 -4.85 -3.54
C ASP A 189 11.49 -3.71 -2.81
N TYR A 190 11.47 -2.51 -3.38
CA TYR A 190 10.71 -1.38 -2.82
C TYR A 190 9.21 -1.67 -2.76
N VAL A 191 8.62 -2.13 -3.88
CA VAL A 191 7.18 -2.45 -3.94
C VAL A 191 6.84 -3.55 -2.93
N MET A 192 7.62 -4.63 -2.87
CA MET A 192 7.34 -5.72 -1.92
C MET A 192 7.46 -5.26 -0.47
N ASN A 193 8.44 -4.41 -0.14
CA ASN A 193 8.57 -3.87 1.20
C ASN A 193 7.42 -2.92 1.57
N HIS A 194 6.89 -2.16 0.60
CA HIS A 194 5.69 -1.35 0.79
C HIS A 194 4.49 -2.24 1.15
N GLU A 195 4.22 -3.28 0.37
CA GLU A 195 3.10 -4.20 0.64
C GLU A 195 3.27 -4.96 1.97
N PHE A 196 4.50 -5.28 2.35
CA PHE A 196 4.77 -5.87 3.67
C PHE A 196 4.56 -4.86 4.80
N GLY A 197 4.76 -3.57 4.55
CA GLY A 197 4.37 -2.49 5.45
C GLY A 197 2.88 -2.58 5.80
N HIS A 198 2.01 -2.71 4.80
CA HIS A 198 0.57 -2.92 5.03
C HIS A 198 0.27 -4.17 5.86
N LEU A 199 0.90 -5.31 5.54
CA LEU A 199 0.73 -6.54 6.32
C LEU A 199 1.18 -6.39 7.79
N PHE A 200 2.24 -5.62 8.03
CA PHE A 200 2.66 -5.28 9.39
C PHE A 200 1.65 -4.37 10.09
N ASP A 201 1.09 -3.38 9.42
CA ASP A 201 0.03 -2.54 10.01
C ASP A 201 -1.18 -3.39 10.42
N PHE A 202 -1.68 -4.23 9.51
CA PHE A 202 -2.81 -5.13 9.79
C PHE A 202 -2.57 -6.01 11.02
N SER A 203 -1.36 -6.57 11.13
CA SER A 203 -1.02 -7.53 12.20
C SER A 203 -0.72 -6.86 13.54
N ASN A 204 -0.30 -5.60 13.54
CA ASN A 204 0.17 -4.89 14.72
C ASN A 204 -0.72 -3.71 15.13
N ASN A 205 -1.75 -3.39 14.34
CA ASN A 205 -2.64 -2.25 14.54
C ASN A 205 -1.85 -0.95 14.75
N LEU A 206 -0.95 -0.64 13.81
CA LEU A 206 -0.05 0.50 13.91
C LEU A 206 -0.83 1.80 13.71
N ASN A 207 -1.74 1.83 12.75
CA ASN A 207 -2.74 2.88 12.57
C ASN A 207 -3.92 2.70 13.51
N LYS A 208 -3.69 2.93 14.81
CA LYS A 208 -4.73 2.88 15.84
C LYS A 208 -5.84 3.90 15.52
N LEU A 209 -7.03 3.39 15.25
CA LEU A 209 -8.18 4.19 14.83
C LEU A 209 -9.39 3.91 15.73
N LYS A 210 -10.16 4.95 16.03
CA LYS A 210 -11.50 4.81 16.62
C LYS A 210 -12.52 5.42 15.66
N CYS A 211 -13.52 4.65 15.28
CA CYS A 211 -14.62 5.12 14.43
C CYS A 211 -15.95 5.08 15.18
N GLU A 212 -16.74 6.13 15.03
CA GLU A 212 -18.10 6.23 15.53
C GLU A 212 -19.07 6.47 14.37
N ILE A 213 -20.27 5.91 14.46
CA ILE A 213 -21.34 6.20 13.50
C ILE A 213 -22.06 7.45 14.00
N VAL A 214 -21.96 8.53 13.24
CA VAL A 214 -22.69 9.78 13.47
C VAL A 214 -23.71 9.99 12.36
N LYS A 215 -24.58 11.00 12.49
CA LYS A 215 -25.50 11.41 11.43
C LYS A 215 -24.95 12.62 10.68
N ASP A 216 -25.09 12.65 9.35
CA ASP A 216 -24.84 13.84 8.54
C ASP A 216 -25.98 14.88 8.69
N GLU A 217 -25.88 16.00 7.97
CA GLU A 217 -26.88 17.08 7.97
C GLU A 217 -28.27 16.61 7.50
N ASN A 218 -28.33 15.52 6.75
CA ASN A 218 -29.56 14.92 6.22
C ASN A 218 -30.06 13.73 7.09
N GLY A 219 -29.37 13.43 8.18
CA GLY A 219 -29.70 12.31 9.07
C GLY A 219 -29.16 10.95 8.64
N ASN A 220 -28.36 10.87 7.56
CA ASN A 220 -27.77 9.63 7.08
C ASN A 220 -26.58 9.21 7.96
N PRO A 221 -26.38 7.90 8.21
CA PRO A 221 -25.23 7.44 8.96
C PRO A 221 -23.93 7.71 8.19
N ARG A 222 -22.95 8.33 8.86
CA ARG A 222 -21.57 8.49 8.38
C ARG A 222 -20.59 8.02 9.46
N TYR A 223 -19.46 7.49 9.04
CA TYR A 223 -18.38 7.12 9.97
C TYR A 223 -17.48 8.34 10.20
N GLU A 224 -17.31 8.71 11.46
CA GLU A 224 -16.27 9.65 11.88
C GLU A 224 -15.17 8.86 12.56
N CYS A 225 -13.97 8.90 11.99
CA CYS A 225 -12.81 8.15 12.46
C CYS A 225 -11.72 9.10 12.91
N GLN A 226 -11.16 8.84 14.10
CA GLN A 226 -10.07 9.61 14.69
C GLN A 226 -8.86 8.72 14.97
N MET A 227 -7.67 9.19 14.63
CA MET A 227 -6.42 8.55 15.02
C MET A 227 -6.26 8.60 16.54
N LEU A 228 -5.87 7.48 17.13
CA LEU A 228 -5.67 7.36 18.57
C LEU A 228 -4.21 7.65 18.95
N PRO A 229 -3.98 8.29 20.12
CA PRO A 229 -2.64 8.60 20.60
C PRO A 229 -1.70 7.38 20.63
N GLY A 230 -0.45 7.60 20.19
CA GLY A 230 0.59 6.57 20.19
C GLY A 230 0.40 5.47 19.13
N GLY A 231 -0.42 5.71 18.11
CA GLY A 231 -0.37 5.00 16.83
C GLY A 231 0.52 5.72 15.82
N TRP A 232 0.82 5.07 14.69
CA TRP A 232 1.51 5.69 13.56
C TRP A 232 0.74 6.90 13.02
N GLY A 233 -0.55 6.71 12.71
CA GLY A 233 -1.39 7.75 12.13
C GLY A 233 -1.44 9.04 12.97
N ASP A 234 -1.38 8.94 14.30
CA ASP A 234 -1.35 10.11 15.19
C ASP A 234 -0.11 11.00 14.97
N LEU A 235 0.96 10.54 14.32
CA LEU A 235 2.11 11.41 14.03
C LEU A 235 1.77 12.52 13.02
N ALA A 236 0.87 12.26 12.07
CA ALA A 236 0.60 13.20 10.97
C ALA A 236 -0.88 13.42 10.63
N TRP A 237 -1.79 12.65 11.22
CA TRP A 237 -3.20 12.59 10.84
C TRP A 237 -4.15 12.88 12.00
N ILE A 238 -5.25 13.57 11.70
CA ILE A 238 -6.41 13.70 12.60
C ILE A 238 -7.32 12.48 12.42
N GLY A 239 -7.57 12.11 11.16
CA GLY A 239 -8.37 10.96 10.76
C GLY A 239 -7.90 10.43 9.40
N PRO A 240 -8.52 9.36 8.86
CA PRO A 240 -8.02 8.67 7.68
C PRO A 240 -7.87 9.54 6.43
N PHE A 241 -8.68 10.59 6.30
CA PHE A 241 -8.70 11.49 5.15
C PHE A 241 -8.30 12.93 5.48
N GLN A 242 -7.84 13.17 6.71
CA GLN A 242 -7.54 14.51 7.21
C GLN A 242 -6.17 14.53 7.88
N PRO A 243 -5.13 15.07 7.22
CA PRO A 243 -3.85 15.32 7.86
C PRO A 243 -4.00 16.41 8.94
N LYS A 244 -3.04 16.46 9.88
CA LYS A 244 -2.91 17.58 10.82
C LYS A 244 -2.60 18.88 10.06
N PRO A 245 -2.99 20.06 10.57
CA PRO A 245 -2.83 21.33 9.85
C PRO A 245 -1.40 21.60 9.39
N GLU A 246 -0.39 21.27 10.19
CA GLU A 246 1.03 21.39 9.88
C GLU A 246 1.50 20.47 8.74
N ASN A 247 0.74 19.43 8.42
CA ASN A 247 1.00 18.50 7.33
C ASN A 247 0.10 18.74 6.11
N HIS A 248 -0.72 19.80 6.14
CA HIS A 248 -1.50 20.20 5.00
C HIS A 248 -0.65 21.03 4.03
N TYR A 249 -0.74 20.75 2.73
CA TYR A 249 -0.01 21.48 1.70
C TYR A 249 -0.82 21.57 0.39
N ALA A 250 -0.38 22.42 -0.53
CA ALA A 250 -1.10 22.71 -1.76
C ALA A 250 -1.28 21.44 -2.61
N PHE A 251 -2.48 21.30 -3.21
CA PHE A 251 -2.84 20.22 -4.14
C PHE A 251 -2.82 18.78 -3.60
N ARG A 252 -2.53 18.57 -2.31
CA ARG A 252 -2.56 17.23 -1.67
C ARG A 252 -3.90 16.51 -1.86
N ASP A 253 -5.01 17.23 -1.73
CA ASP A 253 -6.37 16.72 -1.87
C ASP A 253 -6.74 16.38 -3.32
N LYS A 254 -5.90 16.72 -4.30
CA LYS A 254 -6.05 16.40 -5.72
C LYS A 254 -5.12 15.29 -6.20
N LEU A 255 -4.29 14.73 -5.32
CA LEU A 255 -3.42 13.60 -5.67
C LEU A 255 -4.25 12.42 -6.15
N CYS A 256 -3.78 11.78 -7.22
CA CYS A 256 -4.42 10.59 -7.74
C CYS A 256 -3.42 9.67 -8.46
N PHE A 257 -3.40 8.41 -8.06
CA PHE A 257 -2.44 7.43 -8.55
C PHE A 257 -3.01 6.43 -9.55
N TYR A 258 -4.30 6.07 -9.43
CA TYR A 258 -4.89 4.99 -10.23
C TYR A 258 -6.29 5.30 -10.76
N PHE A 259 -7.14 5.99 -10.01
CA PHE A 259 -8.53 6.30 -10.37
C PHE A 259 -8.85 7.79 -10.25
N CYS A 260 -8.53 8.58 -11.26
CA CYS A 260 -8.61 10.04 -11.15
C CYS A 260 -9.97 10.62 -11.53
N GLY A 261 -10.80 9.85 -12.24
CA GLY A 261 -12.10 10.31 -12.70
C GLY A 261 -12.02 11.58 -13.57
N GLY A 262 -10.88 11.83 -14.22
CA GLY A 262 -10.59 13.04 -14.99
C GLY A 262 -10.15 14.25 -14.16
N ASN A 263 -10.06 14.14 -12.83
CA ASN A 263 -9.54 15.19 -11.96
C ASN A 263 -8.03 15.05 -11.82
N HIS A 264 -7.30 15.99 -12.41
CA HIS A 264 -5.84 16.03 -12.38
C HIS A 264 -5.33 17.38 -11.90
N ILE A 265 -4.13 17.38 -11.32
CA ILE A 265 -3.37 18.59 -11.01
C ILE A 265 -2.83 19.14 -12.33
N ALA A 266 -2.98 20.44 -12.57
CA ALA A 266 -2.40 21.03 -13.79
C ALA A 266 -0.86 21.01 -13.69
N PRO A 267 -0.12 20.60 -14.74
CA PRO A 267 1.33 20.42 -14.72
C PRO A 267 2.12 21.59 -14.13
N GLU A 268 1.67 22.83 -14.38
CA GLU A 268 2.27 24.06 -13.87
C GLU A 268 2.22 24.22 -12.33
N ASN A 269 1.53 23.33 -11.61
CA ASN A 269 1.47 23.32 -10.15
C ASN A 269 2.33 22.21 -9.52
N ALA A 270 3.12 21.49 -10.32
CA ALA A 270 3.94 20.38 -9.83
C ALA A 270 4.99 20.87 -8.81
N ASP A 271 5.64 22.00 -9.07
CA ASP A 271 6.62 22.60 -8.16
C ASP A 271 6.02 23.02 -6.81
N ASP A 272 4.80 23.59 -6.81
CA ASP A 272 4.06 23.94 -5.59
C ASP A 272 3.70 22.69 -4.76
N LEU A 273 3.28 21.60 -5.42
CA LEU A 273 2.99 20.32 -4.77
C LEU A 273 4.23 19.78 -4.03
N PHE A 274 5.37 19.66 -4.73
CA PHE A 274 6.59 19.10 -4.13
C PHE A 274 7.27 20.06 -3.15
N SER A 275 7.23 21.37 -3.38
CA SER A 275 7.67 22.38 -2.40
C SER A 275 6.84 22.32 -1.11
N GLY A 276 5.55 22.00 -1.24
CA GLY A 276 4.65 21.76 -0.12
C GLY A 276 5.03 20.50 0.65
N LEU A 277 5.22 19.37 -0.04
CA LEU A 277 5.60 18.09 0.54
C LEU A 277 6.83 18.22 1.46
N LEU A 278 7.87 18.91 1.00
CA LEU A 278 9.14 19.10 1.74
C LEU A 278 8.99 19.86 3.08
N LYS A 279 7.83 20.46 3.33
CA LYS A 279 7.53 21.19 4.58
C LYS A 279 6.68 20.37 5.56
N THR A 280 6.37 19.12 5.22
CA THR A 280 5.48 18.26 6.00
C THR A 280 6.21 17.08 6.62
N GLY A 281 5.48 16.34 7.47
CA GLY A 281 5.85 15.04 8.01
C GLY A 281 5.65 13.87 7.04
N PHE A 282 5.39 14.06 5.74
CA PHE A 282 5.22 12.96 4.78
C PHE A 282 6.48 12.66 3.96
N HIS A 283 6.75 11.37 3.71
CA HIS A 283 7.93 10.93 2.95
C HIS A 283 7.77 11.05 1.43
N SER A 284 6.54 10.94 0.93
CA SER A 284 6.18 11.01 -0.48
C SER A 284 4.79 11.64 -0.62
N THR A 285 4.41 12.04 -1.85
CA THR A 285 3.03 12.46 -2.13
C THR A 285 2.07 11.29 -1.87
N TYR A 286 2.47 10.06 -2.23
CA TYR A 286 1.70 8.84 -1.98
C TYR A 286 1.46 8.60 -0.49
N ALA A 287 2.48 8.79 0.35
CA ALA A 287 2.35 8.73 1.82
C ALA A 287 1.36 9.76 2.40
N SER A 288 1.07 10.84 1.66
CA SER A 288 0.15 11.89 2.12
C SER A 288 -1.31 11.69 1.67
N SER A 289 -1.60 10.57 1.00
CA SER A 289 -2.96 10.23 0.56
C SER A 289 -3.77 9.61 1.70
N HIS A 290 -3.14 8.75 2.51
CA HIS A 290 -3.81 7.99 3.57
C HIS A 290 -2.80 7.47 4.61
N PRO A 291 -3.14 7.36 5.91
CA PRO A 291 -2.24 6.92 6.98
C PRO A 291 -1.70 5.49 6.83
N MET A 292 -2.43 4.60 6.14
CA MET A 292 -1.94 3.24 5.84
C MET A 292 -0.82 3.28 4.80
N GLU A 293 -1.01 4.06 3.72
CA GLU A 293 0.03 4.31 2.72
C GLU A 293 1.23 5.05 3.33
N ASP A 294 0.97 5.98 4.25
CA ASP A 294 2.02 6.70 4.99
C ASP A 294 2.94 5.74 5.74
N TRP A 295 2.36 4.76 6.46
CA TRP A 295 3.13 3.74 7.15
C TRP A 295 3.93 2.87 6.18
N ALA A 296 3.26 2.35 5.15
CA ALA A 296 3.87 1.44 4.17
C ALA A 296 5.04 2.11 3.43
N GLU A 297 4.86 3.36 2.99
CA GLU A 297 5.91 4.17 2.36
C GLU A 297 7.06 4.45 3.31
N ALA A 298 6.77 4.87 4.55
CA ALA A 298 7.81 5.15 5.53
C ALA A 298 8.61 3.90 5.90
N PHE A 299 7.94 2.75 6.01
CA PHE A 299 8.58 1.47 6.25
C PHE A 299 9.53 1.10 5.10
N ALA A 300 9.03 1.11 3.86
CA ALA A 300 9.83 0.79 2.68
C ALA A 300 11.01 1.76 2.50
N LEU A 301 10.78 3.07 2.63
CA LEU A 301 11.83 4.09 2.51
C LEU A 301 12.86 4.00 3.64
N THR A 302 12.45 3.67 4.87
CA THR A 302 13.42 3.48 5.97
C THR A 302 14.35 2.31 5.67
N ILE A 303 13.84 1.19 5.14
CA ILE A 303 14.69 0.06 4.71
C ILE A 303 15.61 0.48 3.58
N ALA A 304 15.06 1.15 2.56
CA ALA A 304 15.82 1.62 1.41
C ALA A 304 16.97 2.57 1.79
N HIS A 305 16.72 3.54 2.68
CA HIS A 305 17.73 4.46 3.17
C HIS A 305 18.72 3.79 4.13
N ASP A 306 18.24 3.16 5.20
CA ASP A 306 19.10 2.69 6.30
C ASP A 306 19.87 1.42 5.93
N THR A 307 19.29 0.53 5.12
CA THR A 307 19.93 -0.76 4.76
C THR A 307 20.58 -0.71 3.38
N LEU A 308 19.95 -0.02 2.42
CA LEU A 308 20.38 -0.05 1.02
C LEU A 308 21.10 1.24 0.59
N GLY A 309 21.16 2.27 1.45
CA GLY A 309 21.86 3.51 1.17
C GLY A 309 21.24 4.30 0.01
N LEU A 310 19.91 4.27 -0.11
CA LEU A 310 19.19 5.05 -1.11
C LEU A 310 19.51 6.54 -0.95
N ASN A 311 19.87 7.16 -2.06
CA ASN A 311 19.85 8.60 -2.25
C ASN A 311 19.09 8.86 -3.54
N TYR A 312 18.07 9.68 -3.44
CA TYR A 312 17.15 10.02 -4.50
C TYR A 312 16.62 11.45 -4.37
N GLY A 313 16.18 11.98 -5.50
CA GLY A 313 15.46 13.23 -5.62
C GLY A 313 14.68 13.25 -6.92
N LEU A 314 13.97 14.35 -7.17
CA LEU A 314 13.17 14.52 -8.37
C LEU A 314 13.47 15.86 -9.02
N ALA A 315 13.40 15.90 -10.35
CA ALA A 315 13.53 17.10 -11.14
C ALA A 315 12.21 17.44 -11.87
N ILE A 316 11.82 18.71 -11.82
CA ILE A 316 10.64 19.29 -12.49
C ILE A 316 11.06 20.65 -13.06
N ASP A 317 10.96 20.84 -14.37
CA ASP A 317 11.20 22.14 -15.05
C ASP A 317 12.45 22.91 -14.58
N GLY A 318 13.55 22.19 -14.36
CA GLY A 318 14.83 22.78 -13.93
C GLY A 318 14.98 22.95 -12.42
N TRP A 319 13.93 22.72 -11.63
CA TRP A 319 13.99 22.58 -10.18
C TRP A 319 14.42 21.16 -9.80
N TYR A 320 15.11 21.04 -8.67
CA TYR A 320 15.49 19.77 -8.07
C TYR A 320 15.08 19.74 -6.60
N PHE A 321 14.34 18.70 -6.22
CA PHE A 321 13.93 18.47 -4.84
C PHE A 321 14.72 17.28 -4.29
N ASP A 322 15.52 17.53 -3.26
CA ASP A 322 16.31 16.50 -2.59
C ASP A 322 15.45 15.76 -1.55
N LEU A 323 14.84 14.66 -2.00
CA LEU A 323 13.99 13.82 -1.14
C LEU A 323 14.81 13.07 -0.09
N SER A 324 16.12 12.88 -0.30
CA SER A 324 16.98 12.26 0.71
C SER A 324 17.26 13.24 1.84
N GLN A 325 17.52 14.51 1.51
CA GLN A 325 17.63 15.58 2.50
C GLN A 325 16.33 15.69 3.32
N HIS A 326 15.18 15.59 2.65
CA HIS A 326 13.88 15.55 3.33
C HIS A 326 13.74 14.37 4.28
N PHE A 327 14.06 13.16 3.80
CA PHE A 327 14.09 11.94 4.61
C PHE A 327 14.94 12.13 5.87
N TYR A 328 16.11 12.77 5.77
CA TYR A 328 17.00 13.02 6.91
C TYR A 328 16.64 14.28 7.74
N SER A 329 15.63 15.05 7.35
CA SER A 329 15.25 16.28 8.04
C SER A 329 14.69 16.01 9.46
N PRO A 330 14.64 17.05 10.32
CA PRO A 330 13.98 16.97 11.62
C PRO A 330 12.48 16.64 11.54
N LEU A 331 11.80 17.01 10.44
CA LEU A 331 10.38 16.75 10.23
C LEU A 331 10.06 15.24 10.18
N MET A 332 11.02 14.42 9.74
CA MET A 332 10.86 12.97 9.64
C MET A 332 11.33 12.21 10.90
N ALA A 333 11.89 12.89 11.90
CA ALA A 333 12.59 12.24 13.01
C ALA A 333 11.69 11.24 13.75
N ASP A 334 10.50 11.68 14.18
CA ASP A 334 9.57 10.84 14.94
C ASP A 334 9.10 9.61 14.16
N LYS A 335 8.85 9.78 12.86
CA LYS A 335 8.43 8.69 11.97
C LYS A 335 9.53 7.65 11.77
N LYS A 336 10.75 8.09 11.45
CA LYS A 336 11.90 7.17 11.33
C LYS A 336 12.16 6.43 12.63
N ASP A 337 12.10 7.14 13.75
CA ASP A 337 12.28 6.53 15.08
C ASP A 337 11.18 5.51 15.38
N TYR A 338 9.94 5.78 14.99
CA TYR A 338 8.84 4.82 15.11
C TYR A 338 9.11 3.56 14.30
N VAL A 339 9.46 3.69 13.00
CA VAL A 339 9.76 2.54 12.13
C VAL A 339 10.94 1.73 12.69
N ARG A 340 12.02 2.39 13.11
CA ARG A 340 13.20 1.72 13.68
C ARG A 340 12.88 0.99 14.98
N LYS A 341 12.09 1.60 15.87
CA LYS A 341 11.61 0.94 17.10
C LYS A 341 10.74 -0.27 16.78
N PHE A 342 9.88 -0.18 15.76
CA PHE A 342 9.08 -1.31 15.30
C PHE A 342 9.96 -2.45 14.76
N ILE A 343 10.93 -2.14 13.89
CA ILE A 343 11.84 -3.15 13.30
C ILE A 343 12.65 -3.86 14.39
N ALA A 344 13.17 -3.11 15.37
CA ALA A 344 13.97 -3.64 16.48
C ALA A 344 13.12 -4.34 17.56
N GLY A 345 11.83 -4.04 17.62
CA GLY A 345 10.90 -4.55 18.63
C GLY A 345 10.27 -5.90 18.27
N PRO A 346 9.49 -6.45 19.22
CA PRO A 346 8.61 -7.57 18.92
C PRO A 346 7.54 -7.12 17.91
N LYS A 347 7.34 -7.93 16.88
CA LYS A 347 6.36 -7.69 15.82
C LYS A 347 5.55 -8.95 15.58
N LYS A 348 4.28 -8.76 15.25
CA LYS A 348 3.38 -9.82 14.81
C LYS A 348 3.39 -9.89 13.29
N TYR A 349 3.27 -11.11 12.77
CA TYR A 349 3.02 -11.37 11.36
C TYR A 349 1.58 -11.79 11.15
N PRO A 350 1.06 -11.72 9.90
CA PRO A 350 -0.28 -12.20 9.60
C PRO A 350 -0.49 -13.66 10.06
N GLY A 351 -1.67 -13.94 10.62
CA GLY A 351 -1.97 -15.27 11.16
C GLY A 351 -1.32 -15.60 12.52
N GLN A 352 -0.52 -14.69 13.11
CA GLN A 352 0.08 -14.87 14.44
C GLN A 352 -0.80 -14.25 15.56
N LYS A 353 -0.74 -14.82 16.77
CA LYS A 353 -1.43 -14.32 17.98
C LYS A 353 -0.79 -13.08 18.60
#